data_AF-A0A1A2MTS3-F1
#
_entry.id   AF-A0A1A2MTS3-F1
#
_cell.length_a   1.000
_cell.length_b   1.000
_cell.length_c   1.000
_cell.angle_alpha   90.00
_cell.angle_beta   90.00
_cell.angle_gamma   90.00
#
_symmetry.space_group_name_H-M   'P 1'
#
loop_
_entity.id
_entity.type
_entity.pdbx_description
1 polymer ?
#
loop_
_entity_poly.entity_id
_entity_poly.type
_entity_poly.pdbx_seq_one_letter_code
_entity_poly.pdbx_strand_id
1 'polypeptide(L)' 'MRGRKTASEAEGCNPAAPAASPRRIAAACMVGTAVRSLPEALEATPEIIITAGDFRLVGSPIHVSGYDPDYRPPPELPEA' A
#
# COMPACT_ATOMS: atom_id res chain seq x y z
N MET A 1 17.98 -33.01 5.57
CA MET A 1 16.86 -32.37 6.32
C MET A 1 16.34 -31.19 5.51
N ARG A 2 15.16 -31.33 4.88
CA ARG A 2 14.46 -30.23 4.20
C ARG A 2 13.20 -29.98 5.01
N GLY A 3 13.14 -28.85 5.73
CA GLY A 3 11.98 -28.46 6.51
C GLY A 3 10.79 -28.25 5.57
N ARG A 4 9.74 -29.06 5.73
CA ARG A 4 8.45 -28.79 5.10
C ARG A 4 7.92 -27.49 5.72
N LYS A 5 7.90 -26.39 4.97
CA LYS A 5 7.07 -25.23 5.33
C LYS A 5 5.64 -25.63 5.05
N THR A 6 4.91 -26.02 6.09
CA THR A 6 3.52 -26.48 5.97
C THR A 6 2.58 -25.29 6.01
N ALA A 7 1.42 -25.43 5.36
CA ALA A 7 0.29 -24.50 5.41
C ALA A 7 -0.18 -24.15 6.84
N SER A 8 0.32 -24.86 7.86
CA SER A 8 0.05 -24.62 9.27
C SER A 8 0.50 -23.24 9.78
N GLU A 9 1.51 -22.60 9.19
CA GLU A 9 1.89 -21.21 9.55
C GLU A 9 0.83 -20.19 9.10
N ALA A 10 0.09 -20.46 8.02
CA ALA A 10 -0.97 -19.61 7.50
C ALA A 10 -2.35 -19.94 8.10
N GLU A 11 -2.52 -21.10 8.72
CA GLU A 11 -3.80 -21.53 9.32
C GLU A 11 -4.19 -20.69 10.56
N GLY A 12 -3.22 -19.99 11.17
CA GLY A 12 -3.46 -18.93 12.16
C GLY A 12 -3.58 -17.51 11.57
N CYS A 13 -3.29 -17.35 10.27
CA CYS A 13 -3.44 -16.11 9.53
C CYS A 13 -4.86 -16.04 8.95
N ASN A 14 -5.84 -15.74 9.81
CA ASN A 14 -7.19 -15.46 9.35
C ASN A 14 -7.22 -14.06 8.70
N PRO A 15 -7.51 -13.91 7.38
CA PRO A 15 -7.55 -12.60 6.73
C PRO A 15 -8.70 -11.71 7.20
N ALA A 16 -9.67 -12.27 7.94
CA ALA A 16 -10.81 -11.58 8.52
C ALA A 16 -10.73 -11.43 10.06
N ALA A 17 -9.65 -11.89 10.71
CA ALA A 17 -9.43 -11.61 12.12
C ALA A 17 -8.80 -10.21 12.29
N PRO A 18 -9.16 -9.42 13.32
CA PRO A 18 -8.46 -8.18 13.60
C PRO A 18 -6.98 -8.53 13.83
N ALA A 19 -6.13 -8.01 12.96
CA ALA A 19 -4.71 -8.34 12.91
C ALA A 19 -4.11 -8.36 14.32
N ALA A 20 -3.38 -9.43 14.64
CA ALA A 20 -2.55 -9.42 15.84
C ALA A 20 -1.73 -8.12 15.84
N SER A 21 -1.78 -7.37 16.94
CA SER A 21 -1.20 -6.02 16.99
C SER A 21 0.24 -6.02 16.47
N PRO A 22 0.63 -5.11 15.56
CA PRO A 22 2.00 -5.05 15.03
C PRO A 22 3.03 -4.87 16.15
N ARG A 23 2.60 -4.35 17.31
CA ARG A 23 3.37 -4.23 18.53
C ARG A 23 3.84 -5.58 19.10
N ARG A 24 3.03 -6.65 18.93
CA ARG A 24 3.38 -8.02 19.36
C ARG A 24 4.37 -8.69 18.40
N ILE A 25 4.23 -8.43 17.09
CA ILE A 25 5.14 -8.94 16.06
C ILE A 25 6.51 -8.25 16.18
N ALA A 26 6.53 -6.94 16.43
CA ALA A 26 7.75 -6.17 16.67
C ALA A 26 8.54 -6.65 17.90
N ALA A 27 7.87 -7.19 18.93
CA ALA A 27 8.51 -7.71 20.14
C ALA A 27 9.26 -9.04 19.94
N ALA A 28 9.00 -9.77 18.84
CA ALA A 28 9.52 -11.12 18.64
C ALA A 28 10.60 -11.23 17.54
N CYS A 29 11.13 -10.10 17.04
CA CYS A 29 12.02 -10.07 15.87
C CYS A 29 11.48 -10.86 14.65
N MET A 30 10.16 -11.05 14.59
CA MET A 30 9.49 -11.64 13.43
C MET A 30 9.13 -10.52 12.47
N VAL A 31 9.44 -10.67 11.20
CA VAL A 31 8.99 -9.73 10.17
C VAL A 31 7.58 -10.14 9.75
N GLY A 32 6.58 -9.53 10.36
CA GLY A 32 5.19 -9.59 9.87
C GLY A 32 4.84 -8.32 9.12
N THR A 33 4.03 -8.44 8.07
CA THR A 33 3.50 -7.31 7.32
C THR A 33 1.99 -7.23 7.52
N ALA A 34 1.49 -6.03 7.82
CA ALA A 34 0.06 -5.76 7.84
C ALA A 34 -0.35 -5.24 6.45
N VAL A 35 -1.16 -6.02 5.74
CA VAL A 35 -1.76 -5.56 4.47
C VAL A 35 -2.95 -4.67 4.82
N ARG A 36 -2.94 -3.43 4.33
CA ARG A 36 -4.05 -2.49 4.46
C ARG A 36 -4.95 -2.56 3.24
N SER A 37 -6.22 -2.24 3.42
CA SER A 37 -7.09 -2.00 2.28
C SER A 37 -6.67 -0.72 1.55
N LEU A 38 -7.01 -0.60 0.25
CA LEU A 38 -6.70 0.61 -0.51
C LEU A 38 -7.28 1.88 0.15
N PRO A 39 -8.57 1.94 0.54
CA PRO A 39 -9.12 3.12 1.20
C PRO A 39 -8.35 3.51 2.47
N GLU A 40 -8.07 2.53 3.35
CA GLU A 40 -7.31 2.74 4.58
C GLU A 40 -5.89 3.26 4.32
N ALA A 41 -5.23 2.77 3.27
CA ALA A 41 -3.90 3.23 2.89
C ALA A 41 -3.90 4.70 2.43
N LEU A 42 -4.91 5.10 1.63
CA LEU A 42 -5.05 6.47 1.13
C LEU A 42 -5.47 7.45 2.24
N GLU A 43 -6.27 7.00 3.22
CA GLU A 43 -6.62 7.79 4.41
C GLU A 43 -5.40 8.03 5.32
N ALA A 44 -4.51 7.05 5.42
CA ALA A 44 -3.30 7.16 6.23
C ALA A 44 -2.20 8.03 5.61
N THR A 45 -2.28 8.33 4.31
CA THR A 45 -1.29 9.12 3.56
C THR A 45 -1.97 10.10 2.60
N PRO A 46 -2.71 11.11 3.12
CA PRO A 46 -3.47 12.02 2.27
C PRO A 46 -2.60 12.89 1.35
N GLU A 47 -1.34 13.14 1.70
CA GLU A 47 -0.38 13.95 0.93
C GLU A 47 0.04 13.33 -0.40
N ILE A 48 -0.09 12.01 -0.55
CA ILE A 48 0.19 11.31 -1.83
C ILE A 48 -0.94 11.54 -2.83
N ILE A 49 -2.09 12.05 -2.40
CA ILE A 49 -3.26 12.28 -3.24
C ILE A 49 -3.13 13.65 -3.91
N ILE A 50 -3.13 13.64 -5.25
CA ILE A 50 -3.07 14.86 -6.07
C ILE A 50 -4.33 15.02 -6.90
N THR A 51 -4.60 16.25 -7.31
CA THR A 51 -5.68 16.59 -8.25
C THR A 51 -5.08 16.95 -9.60
N ALA A 52 -5.57 16.34 -10.67
CA ALA A 52 -5.15 16.61 -12.05
C ALA A 52 -6.38 16.74 -12.95
N GLY A 53 -6.76 17.98 -13.26
CA GLY A 53 -8.09 18.26 -13.82
C GLY A 53 -9.19 17.88 -12.82
N ASP A 54 -10.21 17.15 -13.27
CA ASP A 54 -11.30 16.64 -12.43
C ASP A 54 -10.98 15.29 -11.74
N PHE A 55 -9.77 14.77 -11.93
CA PHE A 55 -9.35 13.47 -11.43
C PHE A 55 -8.56 13.58 -10.13
N ARG A 56 -8.85 12.66 -9.21
CA ARG A 56 -8.06 12.44 -8.00
C ARG A 56 -7.14 11.24 -8.23
N LEU A 57 -5.84 11.46 -8.19
CA LEU A 57 -4.80 10.48 -8.56
C LEU A 57 -3.79 10.31 -7.43
N VAL A 58 -2.95 9.28 -7.54
CA VAL A 58 -1.79 9.08 -6.67
C VAL A 58 -0.59 9.76 -7.33
N GLY A 59 0.05 10.68 -6.60
CA GLY A 59 1.29 11.33 -7.00
C GLY A 59 2.45 10.34 -7.09
N SER A 60 3.53 10.75 -7.77
CA SER A 60 4.75 9.96 -7.84
C SER A 60 5.37 9.87 -6.44
N PRO A 61 5.67 8.65 -5.92
CA PRO A 61 6.36 8.51 -4.63
C PRO A 61 7.86 8.84 -4.73
N ILE A 62 8.36 9.09 -5.93
CA ILE A 62 9.76 9.42 -6.17
C ILE A 62 9.89 10.94 -6.18
N HIS A 63 10.63 11.47 -5.21
CA HIS A 63 10.92 12.89 -5.07
C HIS A 63 12.34 13.21 -5.55
N VAL A 64 12.47 14.27 -6.36
CA VAL A 64 13.76 14.77 -6.85
C VAL A 64 13.93 16.20 -6.36
N SER A 65 15.05 16.47 -5.69
CA SER A 65 15.33 17.79 -5.12
C SER A 65 15.29 18.89 -6.19
N GLY A 66 14.47 19.91 -5.96
CA GLY A 66 14.30 21.04 -6.88
C GLY A 66 13.41 20.76 -8.10
N TYR A 67 12.78 19.59 -8.18
CA TYR A 67 11.81 19.27 -9.23
C TYR A 67 10.40 19.16 -8.64
N ASP A 68 9.49 19.99 -9.15
CA ASP A 68 8.06 19.93 -8.85
C ASP A 68 7.32 19.33 -10.06
N PRO A 69 6.70 18.15 -9.92
CA PRO A 69 6.02 17.49 -11.03
C PRO A 69 4.70 18.19 -11.42
N ASP A 70 4.56 18.51 -12.71
CA ASP A 70 3.31 19.01 -13.30
C ASP A 70 2.37 17.85 -13.69
N TYR A 71 1.36 17.58 -12.86
CA TYR A 71 0.36 16.53 -13.09
C TYR A 71 -0.80 17.05 -13.94
N ARG A 72 -1.03 16.40 -15.08
CA ARG A 72 -2.11 16.73 -16.03
C ARG A 72 -3.19 15.64 -16.05
N PRO A 73 -4.44 15.98 -16.41
CA PRO A 73 -5.49 14.99 -16.56
C PRO A 73 -5.10 13.90 -17.57
N PRO A 74 -5.68 12.69 -17.47
CA PRO A 74 -5.50 11.63 -18.46
C PRO A 74 -5.78 12.14 -19.88
N PRO A 75 -5.04 11.67 -20.90
CA PRO A 75 -5.30 12.06 -22.28
C PRO A 75 -6.66 11.52 -22.74
N GLU A 76 -7.32 12.29 -23.61
CA GLU A 76 -8.51 11.85 -24.30
C GLU A 76 -8.19 10.67 -25.23
N LEU A 77 -9.17 9.79 -25.42
CA LEU A 77 -9.06 8.72 -26.42
C LEU A 77 -9.00 9.33 -27.82
N PRO A 78 -8.09 8.91 -28.71
CA PRO A 78 -8.05 9.39 -30.07
C PRO A 78 -9.27 8.89 -30.88
N GLU A 79 -9.76 9.68 -31.83
CA GLU A 79 -10.73 9.22 -32.82
C GLU A 79 -10.20 8.01 -33.63
N ALA A 80 -11.12 7.11 -33.99
CA ALA A 80 -10.85 5.88 -34.73
C ALA A 80 -10.65 6.08 -36.24
#